data_AF-A0A9P3AWG5-F1
#
_entry.id   AF-A0A9P3AWG5-F1
#
_cell.length_a   1.000
_cell.length_b   1.000
_cell.length_c   1.000
_cell.angle_alpha   90.00
_cell.angle_beta   90.00
_cell.angle_gamma   90.00
#
_symmetry.space_group_name_H-M   'P 1'
#
loop_
_entity.id
_entity.type
_entity.pdbx_description
1 polymer ?
#
loop_
_entity_poly.entity_id
_entity_poly.type
_entity_poly.pdbx_seq_one_letter_code
_entity_poly.pdbx_strand_id
1 'polypeptide(L)'
;MFFLELIITGVLLLSLPAARSFSGFSFITNLFTSVSAVCVTGLSVVSIGEYYSKFGQIVILILVQLGGIGYMLVSTSITLLFGKIALKDRRIMI
;
A
#
# COMPACT_ATOMS: atom_id res chain seq x y z
N MET A 1 4.85 0.73 11.22
CA MET A 1 4.46 2.15 11.36
C MET A 1 4.17 2.76 10.00
N PHE A 2 5.13 2.79 9.06
CA PHE A 2 4.96 3.31 7.68
C PHE A 2 3.71 2.84 6.93
N PHE A 3 3.39 1.54 6.96
CA PHE A 3 2.20 1.00 6.28
C PHE A 3 0.87 1.61 6.77
N LEU A 4 0.77 1.84 8.08
CA LEU A 4 -0.47 2.29 8.70
C LEU A 4 -0.74 3.77 8.39
N GLU A 5 0.31 4.59 8.36
CA GLU A 5 0.25 5.99 7.91
C GLU A 5 -0.22 6.07 6.45
N LEU A 6 0.35 5.24 5.57
CA LEU A 6 -0.01 5.23 4.15
C LEU A 6 -1.47 4.83 3.91
N ILE A 7 -1.97 3.86 4.68
CA ILE A 7 -3.38 3.45 4.64
C ILE A 7 -4.28 4.60 5.12
N ILE A 8 -3.97 5.24 6.24
CA ILE A 8 -4.78 6.34 6.77
C ILE A 8 -4.81 7.52 5.78
N THR A 9 -3.66 7.90 5.23
CA THR A 9 -3.56 8.96 4.22
C THR A 9 -4.35 8.58 2.95
N GLY A 10 -4.27 7.33 2.51
CA GLY A 10 -5.03 6.83 1.36
C GLY A 10 -6.53 6.91 1.56
N VAL A 11 -7.04 6.46 2.72
CA VAL A 11 -8.46 6.57 3.07
C VAL A 11 -8.92 8.02 3.12
N LEU A 12 -8.09 8.91 3.69
CA LEU A 12 -8.40 10.34 3.76
C LEU A 12 -8.53 10.94 2.35
N LEU A 13 -7.57 10.67 1.46
CA LEU A 13 -7.59 11.13 0.07
C LEU A 13 -8.75 10.55 -0.75
N LEU A 14 -9.04 9.25 -0.62
CA LEU A 14 -10.16 8.60 -1.31
C LEU A 14 -11.52 9.07 -0.78
N SER A 15 -11.56 9.54 0.47
CA SER A 15 -12.77 10.09 1.08
C SER A 15 -13.04 11.54 0.68
N LEU A 16 -12.14 12.23 -0.02
CA LEU A 16 -12.43 13.57 -0.55
C LEU A 16 -13.54 13.52 -1.62
N PRO A 17 -14.39 14.56 -1.72
CA PRO A 17 -15.41 14.65 -2.75
C PRO A 17 -14.82 14.65 -4.18
N ALA A 18 -13.59 15.15 -4.34
CA ALA A 18 -12.87 15.14 -5.62
C ALA A 18 -12.54 13.72 -6.14
N ALA A 19 -12.44 12.72 -5.26
CA ALA A 19 -12.14 11.34 -5.62
C ALA A 19 -13.38 10.54 -6.05
N ARG A 20 -14.58 11.07 -5.83
CA ARG A 20 -15.85 10.36 -6.04
C ARG A 20 -16.39 10.65 -7.43
N SER A 21 -16.69 9.61 -8.20
CA SER A 21 -17.38 9.73 -9.50
C SER A 21 -18.89 9.47 -9.34
N PHE A 22 -19.26 8.49 -8.51
CA PHE A 22 -20.65 8.13 -8.24
C PHE A 22 -21.08 8.52 -6.81
N SER A 23 -22.38 8.74 -6.59
CA SER A 23 -22.94 9.28 -5.34
C SER A 23 -22.95 8.32 -4.14
N GLY A 24 -22.46 7.09 -4.30
CA GLY A 24 -22.44 6.08 -3.23
C GLY A 24 -21.22 6.21 -2.33
N PHE A 25 -21.27 7.02 -1.27
CA PHE A 25 -20.19 7.06 -0.27
C PHE A 25 -20.22 5.83 0.64
N SER A 26 -19.16 5.02 0.62
CA SER A 26 -18.99 3.89 1.54
C SER A 26 -17.59 3.92 2.16
N PHE A 27 -17.53 4.25 3.45
CA PHE A 27 -16.27 4.30 4.20
C PHE A 27 -15.54 2.95 4.19
N ILE A 28 -16.29 1.85 4.35
CA ILE A 28 -15.73 0.48 4.28
C ILE A 28 -15.09 0.22 2.92
N THR A 29 -15.70 0.68 1.84
CA THR A 29 -15.17 0.49 0.48
C THR A 29 -13.85 1.24 0.30
N ASN A 30 -13.79 2.50 0.77
CA ASN A 30 -12.57 3.31 0.70
C ASN A 30 -11.45 2.73 1.58
N LEU A 31 -11.77 2.25 2.78
CA LEU A 31 -10.83 1.58 3.68
C LEU A 31 -10.25 0.32 3.05
N PHE A 32 -11.12 -0.56 2.54
CA PHE A 32 -10.70 -1.79 1.89
C PHE A 32 -9.85 -1.51 0.65
N THR A 33 -10.27 -0.57 -0.20
CA THR A 33 -9.54 -0.18 -1.41
C THR A 33 -8.15 0.36 -1.06
N SER A 34 -8.04 1.20 -0.04
CA SER A 34 -6.76 1.75 0.42
C SER A 34 -5.83 0.66 0.95
N VAL A 35 -6.33 -0.26 1.80
CA VAL A 35 -5.54 -1.37 2.33
C VAL A 35 -5.07 -2.30 1.21
N SER A 36 -5.97 -2.65 0.30
CA SER A 36 -5.67 -3.51 -0.85
C SER A 36 -4.62 -2.91 -1.78
N ALA A 37 -4.73 -1.60 -2.06
CA ALA A 37 -3.76 -0.88 -2.88
C ALA A 37 -2.37 -0.84 -2.21
N VAL A 38 -2.29 -0.48 -0.93
CA VAL A 38 -1.01 -0.39 -0.20
C VAL A 38 -0.35 -1.77 -0.02
N CYS A 39 -1.13 -2.82 0.20
CA CYS A 39 -0.62 -4.19 0.28
C CYS A 39 -0.38 -4.82 -1.10
N VAL A 40 -0.72 -4.13 -2.20
CA VAL A 40 -0.59 -4.61 -3.58
C VAL A 40 -1.28 -5.97 -3.79
N THR A 41 -2.44 -6.17 -3.16
CA THR A 41 -3.19 -7.43 -3.29
C THR A 41 -4.08 -7.47 -4.54
N GLY A 42 -4.48 -6.29 -5.06
CA GLY A 42 -5.25 -6.17 -6.30
C GLY A 42 -6.74 -6.50 -6.16
N LEU A 43 -7.28 -6.57 -4.94
CA LEU A 43 -8.70 -6.80 -4.68
C LEU A 43 -9.48 -5.49 -4.64
N SER A 44 -10.68 -5.47 -5.21
CA SER A 44 -11.60 -4.34 -5.11
C SER A 44 -13.03 -4.80 -4.87
N VAL A 45 -13.75 -4.11 -3.98
CA VAL A 45 -15.18 -4.36 -3.67
C VAL A 45 -16.09 -3.76 -4.76
N VAL A 46 -15.60 -2.74 -5.46
CA VAL A 46 -16.34 -1.98 -6.47
C VAL A 46 -15.52 -1.82 -7.76
N SER A 47 -16.19 -1.51 -8.88
CA SER A 47 -15.53 -1.18 -10.14
C SER A 47 -14.79 0.17 -10.01
N ILE A 48 -13.45 0.12 -9.91
CA ILE A 48 -12.61 1.33 -9.69
C ILE A 48 -12.82 2.37 -10.80
N GLY A 49 -13.04 1.91 -12.04
CA GLY A 49 -13.26 2.76 -13.21
C GLY A 49 -14.54 3.60 -13.17
N GLU A 50 -15.58 3.11 -12.50
CA GLU A 50 -16.89 3.75 -12.44
C GLU A 50 -17.12 4.46 -11.09
N TYR A 51 -16.57 3.89 -10.02
CA TYR A 51 -16.76 4.37 -8.65
C TYR A 51 -15.89 5.59 -8.32
N TYR A 52 -14.61 5.57 -8.74
CA TYR A 52 -13.66 6.65 -8.47
C TYR A 52 -13.48 7.55 -9.69
N SER A 53 -13.34 8.85 -9.43
CA SER A 53 -13.00 9.84 -10.45
C SER A 53 -11.57 9.62 -10.96
N LYS A 54 -11.17 10.34 -12.02
CA LYS A 54 -9.77 10.34 -12.49
C LYS A 54 -8.77 10.69 -11.38
N PHE A 55 -9.14 11.59 -10.48
CA PHE A 55 -8.32 11.92 -9.31
C PHE A 55 -8.18 10.72 -8.37
N GLY A 56 -9.29 10.06 -8.02
CA GLY A 56 -9.25 8.86 -7.16
C GLY A 56 -8.43 7.72 -7.76
N GLN A 57 -8.54 7.50 -9.08
CA GLN A 57 -7.74 6.51 -9.80
C GLN A 57 -6.23 6.79 -9.71
N ILE A 58 -5.82 8.05 -9.88
CA ILE A 58 -4.42 8.46 -9.73
C ILE A 58 -3.93 8.22 -8.30
N VAL A 59 -4.74 8.54 -7.31
CA VAL A 59 -4.40 8.29 -5.90
C VAL A 59 -4.18 6.79 -5.66
N ILE A 60 -5.09 5.93 -6.13
CA ILE A 60 -4.95 4.47 -6.00
C ILE A 60 -3.65 3.98 -6.65
N LEU A 61 -3.31 4.47 -7.84
CA LEU A 61 -2.06 4.12 -8.52
C LEU A 61 -0.82 4.53 -7.69
N ILE A 62 -0.84 5.71 -7.08
CA ILE A 62 0.23 6.17 -6.19
C ILE A 62 0.34 5.26 -4.96
N LEU A 63 -0.79 4.88 -4.35
CA LEU A 63 -0.79 3.96 -3.21
C LEU A 63 -0.18 2.60 -3.58
N VAL A 64 -0.51 2.06 -4.75
CA VAL A 64 0.07 0.80 -5.25
C VAL A 64 1.58 0.92 -5.42
N GLN A 65 2.05 2.02 -6.01
CA GLN A 65 3.49 2.22 -6.23
C GLN A 65 4.25 2.35 -4.92
N LEU A 66 3.73 3.14 -3.97
CA LEU A 66 4.33 3.31 -2.65
C LEU A 66 4.28 2.02 -1.82
N GLY A 67 3.18 1.26 -1.93
CA GLY A 67 3.03 -0.06 -1.32
C GLY A 67 4.08 -1.06 -1.80
N GLY A 68 4.30 -1.12 -3.12
CA GLY A 68 5.31 -1.99 -3.73
C GLY A 68 6.73 -1.67 -3.28
N ILE A 69 7.08 -0.38 -3.20
CA ILE A 69 8.39 0.06 -2.69
C ILE A 69 8.56 -0.33 -1.21
N GLY A 70 7.50 -0.16 -0.40
CA GLY A 70 7.50 -0.51 1.02
C GLY A 70 7.76 -1.99 1.27
N TYR A 71 7.15 -2.89 0.49
CA TYR A 71 7.37 -4.33 0.61
C TYR A 71 8.84 -4.71 0.32
N MET A 72 9.43 -4.18 -0.75
CA MET A 72 10.80 -4.51 -1.14
C MET A 72 11.83 -4.05 -0.09
N LEU A 73 11.63 -2.89 0.53
CA LEU A 73 12.49 -2.37 1.60
C LEU A 73 12.48 -3.26 2.85
N VAL A 74 11.30 -3.75 3.25
CA VAL A 74 11.18 -4.67 4.40
C VAL A 74 11.84 -6.01 4.08
N SER A 75 11.55 -6.59 2.90
CA SER A 75 12.14 -7.85 2.46
C SER A 75 13.67 -7.81 2.42
N THR A 76 14.25 -6.79 1.77
CA THR A 76 15.71 -6.63 1.66
C THR A 76 16.39 -6.36 3.00
N SER A 77 15.77 -5.58 3.89
CA SER A 77 16.31 -5.34 5.24
C SER A 77 16.40 -6.64 6.05
N ILE A 78 15.37 -7.49 5.94
CA ILE A 78 15.34 -8.82 6.55
C ILE A 78 16.43 -9.71 5.96
N THR A 79 16.53 -9.82 4.63
CA THR A 79 17.59 -10.61 3.98
C THR A 79 18.98 -10.11 4.37
N LEU A 80 19.20 -8.80 4.46
CA LEU A 80 20.48 -8.22 4.87
C LEU A 80 20.82 -8.53 6.33
N LEU A 81 19.83 -8.48 7.24
CA LEU A 81 20.00 -8.86 8.64
C LEU A 81 20.41 -10.33 8.77
N PHE A 82 19.66 -11.24 8.13
CA PHE A 82 19.98 -12.67 8.13
C PHE A 82 21.31 -12.99 7.43
N GLY A 83 21.61 -12.30 6.32
CA GLY A 83 22.89 -12.42 5.61
C GLY A 83 24.08 -11.95 6.45
N LYS A 84 23.94 -10.84 7.20
CA LYS A 84 24.99 -10.35 8.10
C LYS A 84 25.29 -11.32 9.24
N ILE A 85 24.27 -11.98 9.80
CA ILE A 85 24.44 -12.99 10.85
C ILE A 85 25.18 -14.22 10.30
N ALA A 86 24.79 -14.70 9.12
CA ALA A 86 25.44 -15.83 8.45
C ALA A 86 26.91 -15.58 8.08
N LEU A 87 27.28 -14.35 7.71
CA LEU A 87 28.68 -13.99 7.45
C LEU A 87 29.49 -13.77 8.72
N LYS A 88 28.87 -13.38 9.83
CA LYS A 88 29.53 -13.22 11.13
C LYS A 88 29.93 -14.58 11.72
N ASP A 89 29.08 -15.60 11.56
CA ASP A 89 29.37 -16.99 11.97
C ASP A 89 30.58 -17.59 11.25
N ARG A 90 30.78 -17.27 9.96
CA ARG A 90 31.97 -17.76 9.23
C ARG A 90 33.29 -17.11 9.66
N ARG A 91 33.27 -15.92 10.25
CA ARG A 91 34.50 -15.22 10.68
C ARG A 91 35.02 -15.65 12.05
N ILE A 92 34.22 -16.35 12.84
CA ILE A 92 34.62 -16.90 14.16
C ILE A 92 35.14 -18.35 14.07
N MET A 93 35.03 -18.98 12.90
CA MET A 93 35.54 -20.34 12.64
C MET A 93 36.88 -20.37 11.88
N ILE A 94 37.49 -19.20 11.63
CA ILE A 94 38.82 -19.00 11.03
C ILE A 94 39.73 -18.39 12.08
#